data_AF-A0A365NFN7-F1
#
_entry.id   AF-A0A365NFN7-F1
#
_cell.length_a   1.000
_cell.length_b   1.000
_cell.length_c   1.000
_cell.angle_alpha   90.00
_cell.angle_beta   90.00
_cell.angle_gamma   90.00
#
_symmetry.space_group_name_H-M   'P 1'
#
loop_
_entity.id
_entity.type
_entity.pdbx_description
1 polymer ?
#
loop_
_entity_poly.entity_id
_entity_poly.type
_entity_poly.pdbx_seq_one_letter_code
_entity_poly.pdbx_strand_id
1 'polypeptide(L)'
;MSSEPAAPTDSELLDQEITALKEQAAALRKSLKIETSTILAAPSTQAFLKPSKNSLSSRNIPSRTKLLSEADKQKAYNQQCLYRIGSSVTAFKVQDPDPNAVDGGHVLGLRFEVMSKSQFLLPYYVMLNRPYFNSKYLRIHRNTLPSAIPIAGLAARYLPAPRPESDKSPQQNLDRFVRALRREVVRYHNRLGVSADLRRSLGLHDRVDDTVLPDDIVEVGIADIEAKQIRFSWADDRSGRVVMDNDGRVVKLMMFGREGRDWETTKELYGKYERIEDVAKTLQSYVNG
;
A
#
# COMPACT_ATOMS: atom_id res chain seq x y z
N MET A 1 26.02 -41.22 -0.67
CA MET A 1 26.92 -40.70 -1.72
C MET A 1 26.29 -39.44 -2.27
N SER A 2 26.76 -38.29 -1.81
CA SER A 2 26.27 -36.99 -2.24
C SER A 2 26.84 -36.70 -3.61
N SER A 3 25.98 -36.62 -4.62
CA SER A 3 26.37 -36.24 -5.99
C SER A 3 26.88 -34.81 -6.00
N GLU A 4 28.14 -34.64 -6.39
CA GLU A 4 28.78 -33.35 -6.64
C GLU A 4 28.00 -32.60 -7.74
N PRO A 5 27.74 -31.28 -7.60
CA PRO A 5 26.99 -30.54 -8.61
C PRO A 5 27.79 -30.50 -9.92
N ALA A 6 27.17 -30.96 -11.01
CA ALA A 6 27.77 -30.93 -12.34
C ALA A 6 28.16 -29.50 -12.73
N ALA A 7 29.33 -29.34 -13.34
CA ALA A 7 29.79 -28.04 -13.83
C ALA A 7 28.77 -27.45 -14.82
N PRO A 8 28.48 -26.14 -14.75
CA PRO A 8 27.51 -25.49 -15.63
C PRO A 8 27.95 -25.65 -17.09
N THR A 9 26.99 -25.99 -17.94
CA THR A 9 27.23 -26.13 -19.38
C THR A 9 27.48 -24.77 -20.03
N ASP A 10 28.19 -24.73 -21.16
CA ASP A 10 28.46 -23.49 -21.90
C ASP A 10 27.18 -22.70 -22.23
N SER A 11 26.05 -23.40 -22.45
CA SER A 11 24.75 -22.77 -22.65
C SER A 11 24.24 -22.03 -21.41
N GLU A 12 24.40 -22.61 -20.22
CA GLU A 12 23.97 -21.99 -18.96
C GLU A 12 24.83 -20.78 -18.61
N LEU A 13 26.12 -20.81 -18.94
CA LEU A 13 27.03 -19.67 -18.79
C LEU A 13 26.62 -18.51 -19.72
N LEU A 14 26.30 -18.80 -20.98
CA LEU A 14 25.80 -17.80 -21.94
C LEU A 14 24.44 -17.23 -21.52
N ASP A 15 23.53 -18.07 -21.04
CA ASP A 15 22.22 -17.60 -20.54
C ASP A 15 22.39 -16.68 -19.34
N GLN A 16 23.28 -17.03 -18.39
CA GLN A 16 23.63 -16.18 -17.25
C GLN A 16 24.19 -14.83 -17.71
N GLU A 17 25.12 -14.83 -18.67
CA GLU A 17 25.68 -13.60 -19.25
C GLU A 17 24.59 -12.75 -19.94
N ILE A 18 23.69 -13.37 -20.70
CA ILE A 18 22.56 -12.69 -21.34
C ILE A 18 21.65 -12.05 -20.30
N THR A 19 21.33 -12.74 -19.20
CA THR A 19 20.57 -12.15 -18.08
C THR A 19 21.31 -10.97 -17.47
N ALA A 20 22.60 -11.11 -17.17
CA ALA A 20 23.41 -10.04 -16.59
C ALA A 20 23.47 -8.80 -17.51
N LEU A 21 23.68 -8.99 -18.81
CA LEU A 21 23.69 -7.91 -19.79
C LEU A 21 22.32 -7.23 -19.92
N LYS A 22 21.22 -8.00 -19.88
CA LYS A 22 19.86 -7.44 -19.88
C LYS A 22 19.58 -6.62 -18.63
N GLU A 23 20.02 -7.09 -17.47
CA GLU A 23 19.92 -6.35 -16.20
C GLU A 23 20.73 -5.06 -16.23
N GLN A 24 21.97 -5.10 -16.73
CA GLN A 24 22.82 -3.93 -16.88
C GLN A 24 22.20 -2.91 -17.84
N ALA A 25 21.68 -3.35 -18.99
CA ALA A 25 21.00 -2.47 -19.94
C ALA A 25 19.73 -1.84 -19.33
N ALA A 26 18.97 -2.59 -18.53
CA ALA A 26 17.81 -2.07 -17.81
C ALA A 26 18.22 -1.02 -16.77
N ALA A 27 19.30 -1.26 -16.01
CA ALA A 27 19.85 -0.33 -15.03
C ALA A 27 20.32 0.98 -15.68
N LEU A 28 21.09 0.90 -16.78
CA LEU A 28 21.57 2.08 -17.51
C LEU A 28 20.42 2.90 -18.10
N ARG A 29 19.42 2.24 -18.72
CA ARG A 29 18.21 2.93 -19.22
C ARG A 29 17.44 3.63 -18.10
N LYS A 30 17.38 3.01 -16.91
CA LYS A 30 16.76 3.62 -15.72
C LYS A 30 17.54 4.85 -15.26
N SER A 31 18.87 4.78 -15.15
CA SER A 31 19.70 5.95 -14.79
C SER A 31 19.54 7.09 -15.80
N LEU A 32 19.65 6.80 -17.09
CA LEU A 32 19.47 7.81 -18.15
C LEU A 32 18.10 8.49 -18.02
N LYS A 33 17.03 7.72 -17.80
CA LYS A 33 15.68 8.27 -17.60
C LYS A 33 15.61 9.21 -16.39
N ILE A 34 16.27 8.86 -15.28
CA ILE A 34 16.31 9.70 -14.07
C ILE A 34 17.10 10.99 -14.34
N GLU A 35 18.30 10.89 -14.90
CA GLU A 35 19.16 12.03 -15.22
C GLU A 35 18.49 13.00 -16.20
N THR A 36 17.94 12.48 -17.30
CA THR A 36 17.21 13.30 -18.29
C THR A 36 16.00 13.99 -17.69
N SER A 37 15.19 13.27 -16.88
CA SER A 37 14.05 13.88 -16.20
C SER A 37 14.48 14.97 -15.20
N THR A 38 15.63 14.79 -14.55
CA THR A 38 16.20 15.77 -13.61
C THR A 38 16.67 17.03 -14.35
N ILE A 39 17.38 16.85 -15.47
CA ILE A 39 17.82 17.96 -16.32
C ILE A 39 16.63 18.73 -16.89
N LEU A 40 15.61 18.04 -17.40
CA LEU A 40 14.40 18.67 -17.94
C LEU A 40 13.58 19.39 -16.86
N ALA A 41 13.58 18.89 -15.63
CA ALA A 41 12.90 19.51 -14.50
C ALA A 41 13.66 20.71 -13.91
N ALA A 42 14.96 20.83 -14.17
CA ALA A 42 15.79 21.89 -13.60
C ALA A 42 15.32 23.29 -14.03
N PRO A 43 15.19 24.27 -13.10
CA PRO A 43 14.73 25.62 -13.42
C PRO A 43 15.60 26.34 -14.46
N SER A 44 16.91 26.10 -14.45
CA SER A 44 17.86 26.64 -15.42
C SER A 44 17.55 26.17 -16.84
N THR A 45 17.42 24.86 -17.05
CA THR A 45 17.04 24.26 -18.34
C THR A 45 15.71 24.83 -18.83
N GLN A 46 14.71 24.92 -17.96
CA GLN A 46 13.40 25.50 -18.29
C GLN A 46 13.49 26.98 -18.69
N ALA A 47 14.35 27.77 -18.04
CA ALA A 47 14.59 29.17 -18.40
C ALA A 47 15.28 29.30 -19.77
N PHE A 48 16.25 28.44 -20.08
CA PHE A 48 16.92 28.42 -21.38
C PHE A 48 15.99 28.02 -22.54
N LEU A 49 15.07 27.10 -22.28
CA LEU A 49 14.15 26.59 -23.30
C LEU A 49 13.03 27.57 -23.63
N LYS A 50 12.58 28.37 -22.67
CA LYS A 50 11.57 29.41 -22.90
C LYS A 50 12.06 30.43 -23.93
N PRO A 51 11.24 30.78 -24.93
CA PRO A 51 11.63 31.76 -25.94
C PRO A 51 11.78 33.14 -25.30
N SER A 52 12.91 33.80 -25.55
CA SER A 52 13.12 35.21 -25.17
C SER A 52 12.32 36.11 -26.12
N LYS A 53 11.47 36.98 -25.58
CA LYS A 53 10.60 37.87 -26.35
C LYS A 53 11.37 38.86 -27.26
N ASN A 54 12.66 39.07 -27.02
CA ASN A 54 13.50 40.04 -27.73
C ASN A 54 14.42 39.43 -28.79
N SER A 55 14.35 38.12 -29.05
CA SER A 55 15.25 37.45 -30.00
C SER A 55 14.55 37.15 -31.33
N LEU A 56 14.77 38.00 -32.33
CA LEU A 56 14.33 37.79 -33.72
C LEU A 56 14.98 36.54 -34.38
N SER A 57 15.99 35.95 -33.74
CA SER A 57 16.67 34.72 -34.17
C SER A 57 16.08 33.44 -33.59
N SER A 58 15.00 33.52 -32.80
CA SER A 58 14.20 32.37 -32.37
C SER A 58 13.37 31.81 -33.54
N ARG A 59 14.02 31.42 -34.65
CA ARG A 59 13.39 30.55 -35.65
C ARG A 59 12.90 29.29 -34.93
N ASN A 60 11.67 28.88 -35.24
CA ASN A 60 11.07 27.64 -34.77
C ASN A 60 11.93 26.44 -35.20
N ILE A 61 12.96 26.09 -34.43
CA ILE A 61 13.73 24.88 -34.66
C ILE A 61 12.83 23.71 -34.20
N PRO A 62 12.48 22.76 -35.09
CA PRO A 62 11.58 21.66 -34.73
C PRO A 62 12.05 20.86 -33.51
N SER A 63 13.36 20.68 -33.33
CA SER A 63 13.93 20.02 -32.15
C SER A 63 13.67 20.77 -30.84
N ARG A 64 13.74 22.11 -30.85
CA ARG A 64 13.43 22.94 -29.68
C ARG A 64 11.95 22.83 -29.30
N THR A 65 11.05 22.83 -30.28
CA THR A 65 9.61 22.69 -30.03
C THR A 65 9.25 21.30 -29.47
N LYS A 66 9.88 20.24 -29.97
CA LYS A 66 9.76 18.88 -29.41
C LYS A 66 10.30 18.81 -27.98
N LEU A 67 11.47 19.39 -27.74
CA LEU A 67 12.08 19.36 -26.42
C LEU A 67 11.28 20.18 -25.39
N LEU A 68 10.68 21.30 -25.81
CA LEU A 68 9.73 22.06 -24.99
C LEU A 68 8.48 21.23 -24.65
N SER A 69 7.89 20.53 -25.62
CA SER A 69 6.70 19.71 -25.35
C SER A 69 7.00 18.55 -24.42
N GLU A 70 8.17 17.91 -24.53
CA GLU A 70 8.63 16.91 -23.57
C GLU A 70 8.92 17.50 -22.18
N ALA A 71 9.49 18.71 -22.12
CA ALA A 71 9.72 19.41 -20.86
C ALA A 71 8.38 19.77 -20.15
N ASP A 72 7.36 20.18 -20.90
CA ASP A 72 6.01 20.43 -20.37
C ASP A 72 5.33 19.15 -19.88
N LYS A 73 5.46 18.04 -20.62
CA LYS A 73 5.00 16.71 -20.18
C LYS A 73 5.70 16.30 -18.87
N GLN A 74 7.01 16.48 -18.78
CA GLN A 74 7.77 16.17 -17.57
C GLN A 74 7.31 17.01 -16.37
N LYS A 75 7.04 18.30 -16.59
CA LYS A 75 6.50 19.20 -15.56
C LYS A 75 5.11 18.74 -15.09
N ALA A 76 4.21 18.39 -16.00
CA ALA A 76 2.89 17.87 -15.68
C ALA A 76 2.98 16.54 -14.91
N TYR A 77 3.90 15.64 -15.31
CA TYR A 77 4.17 14.39 -14.61
C TYR A 77 4.69 14.64 -13.18
N ASN A 78 5.66 15.55 -13.00
CA ASN A 78 6.16 15.92 -11.67
C ASN A 78 5.05 16.47 -10.78
N GLN A 79 4.19 17.32 -11.32
CA GLN A 79 3.03 17.86 -10.60
C GLN A 79 2.04 16.74 -10.22
N GLN A 80 1.77 15.79 -11.11
CA GLN A 80 0.93 14.63 -10.81
C GLN A 80 1.55 13.78 -9.69
N CYS A 81 2.85 13.51 -9.74
CA CYS A 81 3.57 12.79 -8.69
C CYS A 81 3.51 13.52 -7.35
N LEU A 82 3.66 14.85 -7.34
CA LEU A 82 3.52 15.67 -6.14
C LEU A 82 2.12 15.54 -5.51
N TYR A 83 1.07 15.63 -6.33
CA TYR A 83 -0.30 15.43 -5.83
C TYR A 83 -0.53 14.01 -5.29
N ARG A 84 0.04 13.01 -5.94
CA ARG A 84 -0.03 11.61 -5.50
C ARG A 84 0.65 11.40 -4.14
N ILE A 85 1.84 11.95 -3.96
CA ILE A 85 2.59 11.88 -2.70
C ILE A 85 1.86 12.68 -1.59
N GLY A 86 1.43 13.90 -1.87
CA GLY A 86 0.87 14.81 -0.86
C GLY A 86 -0.57 14.48 -0.45
N SER A 87 -1.42 14.08 -1.39
CA SER A 87 -2.84 13.78 -1.11
C SER A 87 -3.07 12.30 -0.76
N SER A 88 -2.17 11.38 -1.15
CA SER A 88 -2.30 9.90 -1.09
C SER A 88 -3.56 9.32 -1.77
N VAL A 89 -4.53 10.16 -2.14
CA VAL A 89 -5.67 9.82 -2.98
C VAL A 89 -5.75 10.81 -4.13
N THR A 90 -5.88 10.29 -5.36
CA THR A 90 -6.06 11.10 -6.56
C THR A 90 -7.19 10.56 -7.42
N ALA A 91 -7.89 11.46 -8.12
CA ALA A 91 -8.94 11.11 -9.05
C ALA A 91 -8.42 11.16 -10.49
N PHE A 92 -8.92 10.27 -11.34
CA PHE A 92 -8.61 10.24 -12.77
C PHE A 92 -9.82 9.78 -13.57
N LYS A 93 -9.87 10.17 -14.84
CA LYS A 93 -10.95 9.77 -15.75
C LYS A 93 -10.54 8.49 -16.48
N VAL A 94 -11.47 7.55 -16.59
CA VAL A 94 -11.31 6.31 -17.34
C VAL A 94 -12.41 6.25 -18.38
N GLN A 95 -12.03 5.91 -19.61
CA GLN A 95 -12.98 5.55 -20.66
C GLN A 95 -12.92 4.04 -20.83
N ASP A 96 -14.01 3.36 -20.51
CA ASP A 96 -14.18 1.94 -20.81
C ASP A 96 -14.36 1.79 -22.33
N PRO A 97 -13.52 0.99 -23.01
CA PRO A 97 -13.63 0.78 -24.45
C PRO A 97 -14.81 -0.12 -24.85
N ASP A 98 -15.47 -0.79 -23.91
CA ASP A 98 -16.62 -1.65 -24.23
C ASP A 98 -17.79 -0.83 -24.78
N PRO A 99 -18.33 -1.14 -25.99
CA PRO A 99 -19.50 -0.47 -26.53
C PRO A 99 -20.75 -0.60 -25.63
N ASN A 100 -20.81 -1.61 -24.77
CA ASN A 100 -21.89 -1.82 -23.80
C ASN A 100 -21.53 -1.33 -22.39
N ALA A 101 -20.49 -0.50 -22.27
CA ALA A 101 -20.03 -0.02 -20.98
C ALA A 101 -21.10 0.82 -20.27
N VAL A 102 -21.13 0.69 -18.94
CA VAL A 102 -21.97 1.52 -18.08
C VAL A 102 -21.64 3.01 -18.24
N ASP A 103 -22.65 3.87 -18.17
CA ASP A 103 -22.47 5.34 -18.25
C ASP A 103 -21.76 5.79 -19.55
N GLY A 104 -22.00 5.11 -20.68
CA GLY A 104 -21.33 5.40 -21.95
C GLY A 104 -19.81 5.19 -21.92
N GLY A 105 -19.35 4.34 -21.00
CA GLY A 105 -17.94 4.11 -20.71
C GLY A 105 -17.27 5.19 -19.87
N HIS A 106 -18.01 6.19 -19.38
CA HIS A 106 -17.44 7.21 -18.50
C HIS A 106 -17.33 6.70 -17.06
N VAL A 107 -16.10 6.45 -16.62
CA VAL A 107 -15.80 5.94 -15.29
C VAL A 107 -14.89 6.91 -14.55
N LEU A 108 -15.24 7.25 -13.32
CA LEU A 108 -14.40 8.02 -12.42
C LEU A 108 -13.53 7.05 -11.61
N GLY A 109 -12.23 7.07 -11.86
CA GLY A 109 -11.25 6.32 -11.10
C GLY A 109 -10.75 7.09 -9.89
N LEU A 110 -10.66 6.41 -8.76
CA LEU A 110 -9.98 6.86 -7.54
C LEU A 110 -8.78 5.96 -7.30
N ARG A 111 -7.61 6.57 -7.11
CA ARG A 111 -6.36 5.88 -6.80
C ARG A 111 -6.00 6.14 -5.35
N PHE A 112 -5.84 5.09 -4.57
CA PHE A 112 -5.39 5.13 -3.17
C PHE A 112 -3.98 4.58 -3.08
N GLU A 113 -3.05 5.40 -2.58
CA GLU A 113 -1.66 5.03 -2.40
C GLU A 113 -1.32 5.00 -0.92
N VAL A 114 -0.62 3.96 -0.50
CA VAL A 114 -0.15 3.78 0.87
C VAL A 114 1.35 3.65 0.82
N MET A 115 2.03 4.38 1.69
CA MET A 115 3.45 4.20 1.91
C MET A 115 3.66 3.22 3.06
N SER A 116 4.53 2.25 2.87
CA SER A 116 4.99 1.34 3.91
C SER A 116 6.49 1.11 3.70
N LYS A 117 7.27 1.09 4.79
CA LYS A 117 8.74 0.91 4.74
C LYS A 117 9.41 1.79 3.68
N SER A 118 9.14 3.11 3.76
CA SER A 118 9.67 4.16 2.85
C SER A 118 9.38 3.98 1.35
N GLN A 119 8.49 3.06 0.99
CA GLN A 119 8.10 2.80 -0.40
C GLN A 119 6.59 2.86 -0.57
N PHE A 120 6.13 3.25 -1.76
CA PHE A 120 4.72 3.16 -2.09
C PHE A 120 4.37 1.72 -2.46
N LEU A 121 3.33 1.19 -1.81
CA LEU A 121 2.75 -0.09 -2.17
C LEU A 121 2.00 0.02 -3.51
N LEU A 122 1.63 -1.13 -4.06
CA LEU A 122 0.74 -1.18 -5.22
C LEU A 122 -0.55 -0.40 -4.89
N PRO A 123 -0.95 0.58 -5.73
CA PRO A 123 -2.13 1.39 -5.48
C PRO A 123 -3.40 0.55 -5.53
N TYR A 124 -4.37 0.92 -4.69
CA TYR A 124 -5.74 0.43 -4.84
C TYR A 124 -6.55 1.36 -5.71
N TYR A 125 -7.47 0.79 -6.47
CA TYR A 125 -8.35 1.52 -7.35
C TYR A 125 -9.80 1.30 -6.94
N VAL A 126 -10.59 2.37 -6.96
CA VAL A 126 -12.04 2.33 -6.86
C VAL A 126 -12.61 3.05 -8.07
N MET A 127 -13.44 2.35 -8.83
CA MET A 127 -14.08 2.84 -10.03
C MET A 127 -15.53 3.18 -9.71
N LEU A 128 -15.94 4.40 -10.04
CA LEU A 128 -17.28 4.93 -9.82
C LEU A 128 -17.96 5.20 -11.16
N ASN A 129 -19.24 4.87 -11.28
CA ASN A 129 -20.08 5.18 -12.44
C ASN A 129 -21.33 5.97 -12.01
N ARG A 130 -22.10 6.48 -12.99
CA ARG A 130 -23.42 7.08 -12.77
C ARG A 130 -24.51 6.18 -13.36
N PRO A 131 -25.04 5.23 -12.58
CA PRO A 131 -26.04 4.30 -13.10
C PRO A 131 -27.46 4.91 -13.14
N TYR A 132 -27.65 6.10 -12.57
CA TYR A 132 -28.96 6.71 -12.40
C TYR A 132 -29.21 7.72 -13.52
N PHE A 133 -30.29 7.54 -14.27
CA PHE A 133 -30.65 8.39 -15.40
C PHE A 133 -30.78 9.86 -14.97
N ASN A 134 -30.20 10.78 -15.75
CA ASN A 134 -30.19 12.23 -15.50
C ASN A 134 -29.77 12.64 -14.08
N SER A 135 -28.93 11.85 -13.43
CA SER A 135 -28.57 12.04 -12.04
C SER A 135 -27.05 12.11 -11.85
N LYS A 136 -26.62 12.94 -10.88
CA LYS A 136 -25.20 13.08 -10.52
C LYS A 136 -24.74 12.04 -9.49
N TYR A 137 -25.62 11.12 -9.10
CA TYR A 137 -25.36 10.12 -8.08
C TYR A 137 -24.37 9.08 -8.60
N LEU A 138 -23.35 8.83 -7.79
CA LEU A 138 -22.28 7.88 -8.05
C LEU A 138 -22.58 6.55 -7.38
N ARG A 139 -22.16 5.47 -8.02
CA ARG A 139 -22.14 4.12 -7.46
C ARG A 139 -20.77 3.50 -7.70
N ILE A 140 -20.36 2.63 -6.79
CA ILE A 140 -19.16 1.81 -6.98
C ILE A 140 -19.43 0.78 -8.07
N HIS A 141 -18.59 0.81 -9.10
CA HIS A 141 -18.59 -0.14 -10.19
C HIS A 141 -17.64 -1.31 -9.90
N ARG A 142 -16.35 -1.02 -9.66
CA ARG A 142 -15.32 -2.03 -9.37
C ARG A 142 -14.30 -1.50 -8.36
N ASN A 143 -13.61 -2.38 -7.65
CA ASN A 143 -12.51 -2.00 -6.77
C ASN A 143 -11.45 -3.11 -6.65
N THR A 144 -10.25 -2.74 -6.23
CA THR A 144 -9.13 -3.69 -5.99
C THR A 144 -8.76 -3.80 -4.51
N LEU A 145 -9.64 -3.39 -3.60
CA LEU A 145 -9.36 -3.37 -2.17
C LEU A 145 -9.46 -4.77 -1.56
N PRO A 146 -8.66 -5.09 -0.53
CA PRO A 146 -8.86 -6.28 0.28
C PRO A 146 -10.27 -6.34 0.87
N SER A 147 -10.82 -7.54 1.00
CA SER A 147 -12.15 -7.77 1.61
C SER A 147 -12.25 -7.30 3.06
N ALA A 148 -11.12 -7.21 3.76
CA ALA A 148 -10.98 -6.62 5.09
C ALA A 148 -11.44 -5.15 5.18
N ILE A 149 -11.49 -4.43 4.05
CA ILE A 149 -11.85 -3.02 4.01
C ILE A 149 -13.35 -2.92 3.71
N PRO A 150 -14.16 -2.34 4.63
CA PRO A 150 -15.63 -2.38 4.54
C PRO A 150 -16.20 -1.33 3.56
N ILE A 151 -15.82 -1.42 2.27
CA ILE A 151 -16.19 -0.44 1.26
C ILE A 151 -17.71 -0.35 1.06
N ALA A 152 -18.44 -1.47 1.13
CA ALA A 152 -19.89 -1.49 0.96
C ALA A 152 -20.61 -0.67 2.06
N GLY A 153 -20.19 -0.80 3.32
CA GLY A 153 -20.73 -0.02 4.43
C GLY A 153 -20.42 1.47 4.30
N LEU A 154 -19.20 1.81 3.84
CA LEU A 154 -18.83 3.20 3.55
C LEU A 154 -19.66 3.78 2.40
N ALA A 155 -19.91 3.01 1.35
CA ALA A 155 -20.72 3.42 0.22
C ALA A 155 -22.18 3.65 0.62
N ALA A 156 -22.78 2.74 1.40
CA ALA A 156 -24.14 2.91 1.89
C ALA A 156 -24.30 4.18 2.72
N ARG A 157 -23.27 4.56 3.49
CA ARG A 157 -23.29 5.75 4.36
C ARG A 157 -23.07 7.06 3.60
N TYR A 158 -22.15 7.08 2.64
CA TYR A 158 -21.67 8.33 2.02
C TYR A 158 -22.07 8.48 0.54
N LEU A 159 -22.39 7.38 -0.14
CA LEU A 159 -22.88 7.33 -1.52
C LEU A 159 -24.24 6.61 -1.59
N PRO A 160 -25.25 7.03 -0.81
CA PRO A 160 -26.57 6.40 -0.84
C PRO A 160 -27.21 6.50 -2.22
N ALA A 161 -27.97 5.47 -2.60
CA ALA A 161 -28.78 5.49 -3.81
C ALA A 161 -29.90 6.54 -3.70
N PRO A 162 -30.26 7.23 -4.81
CA PRO A 162 -31.42 8.11 -4.83
C PRO A 162 -32.69 7.30 -4.54
N ARG A 163 -33.58 7.84 -3.71
CA ARG A 163 -34.89 7.26 -3.44
C ARG A 163 -35.93 7.95 -4.33
N PRO A 164 -36.65 7.21 -5.18
CA PRO A 164 -37.61 7.82 -6.12
C PRO A 164 -38.85 8.42 -5.44
N GLU A 165 -39.19 8.00 -4.21
CA GLU A 165 -40.46 8.32 -3.54
C GLU A 165 -40.36 9.37 -2.43
N SER A 166 -39.18 9.95 -2.16
CA SER A 166 -39.01 10.94 -1.10
C SER A 166 -38.58 12.29 -1.63
N ASP A 167 -39.29 13.36 -1.25
CA ASP A 167 -38.96 14.76 -1.59
C ASP A 167 -37.54 15.19 -1.16
N LYS A 168 -36.92 14.45 -0.22
CA LYS A 168 -35.53 14.66 0.22
C LYS A 168 -34.64 13.52 -0.26
N SER A 169 -34.18 13.60 -1.50
CA SER A 169 -33.18 12.66 -2.02
C SER A 169 -31.90 12.71 -1.16
N PRO A 170 -31.33 11.58 -0.74
CA PRO A 170 -30.20 11.56 0.19
C PRO A 170 -28.94 12.13 -0.44
N GLN A 171 -28.36 13.17 0.17
CA GLN A 171 -27.19 13.85 -0.39
C GLN A 171 -25.94 12.96 -0.33
N GLN A 172 -25.37 12.64 -1.48
CA GLN A 172 -24.08 11.96 -1.56
C GLN A 172 -22.93 12.92 -1.21
N ASN A 173 -21.89 12.39 -0.58
CA ASN A 173 -20.67 13.11 -0.27
C ASN A 173 -19.44 12.26 -0.61
N LEU A 174 -18.92 12.49 -1.82
CA LEU A 174 -17.73 11.79 -2.32
C LEU A 174 -16.50 12.07 -1.47
N ASP A 175 -16.30 13.30 -1.01
CA ASP A 175 -15.12 13.68 -0.23
C ASP A 175 -15.08 12.95 1.12
N ARG A 176 -16.24 12.83 1.79
CA ARG A 176 -16.35 12.05 3.03
C ARG A 176 -16.15 10.56 2.79
N PHE A 177 -16.72 10.01 1.71
CA PHE A 177 -16.47 8.63 1.30
C PHE A 177 -14.97 8.37 1.12
N VAL A 178 -14.30 9.21 0.33
CA VAL A 178 -12.87 9.09 0.02
C VAL A 178 -12.02 9.20 1.29
N ARG A 179 -12.29 10.18 2.15
CA ARG A 179 -11.55 10.36 3.41
C ARG A 179 -11.74 9.17 4.36
N ALA A 180 -12.97 8.66 4.48
CA ALA A 180 -13.26 7.51 5.32
C ALA A 180 -12.59 6.25 4.77
N LEU A 181 -12.68 6.01 3.46
CA LEU A 181 -12.05 4.86 2.82
C LEU A 181 -10.52 4.91 2.93
N ARG A 182 -9.91 6.07 2.68
CA ARG A 182 -8.48 6.29 2.88
C ARG A 182 -8.06 5.93 4.30
N ARG A 183 -8.84 6.38 5.30
CA ARG A 183 -8.56 6.07 6.72
C ARG A 183 -8.57 4.57 6.97
N GLU A 184 -9.55 3.84 6.45
CA GLU A 184 -9.63 2.38 6.63
C GLU A 184 -8.49 1.64 5.91
N VAL A 185 -8.11 2.08 4.69
CA VAL A 185 -6.96 1.56 3.96
C VAL A 185 -5.66 1.74 4.76
N VAL A 186 -5.42 2.94 5.28
CA VAL A 186 -4.22 3.23 6.09
C VAL A 186 -4.23 2.43 7.39
N ARG A 187 -5.38 2.34 8.08
CA ARG A 187 -5.52 1.53 9.30
C ARG A 187 -5.18 0.07 9.08
N TYR A 188 -5.67 -0.52 7.99
CA TYR A 188 -5.34 -1.89 7.61
C TYR A 188 -3.83 -2.08 7.44
N HIS A 189 -3.15 -1.20 6.70
CA HIS A 189 -1.71 -1.28 6.50
C HIS A 189 -0.89 -0.99 7.76
N ASN A 190 -1.36 -0.10 8.64
CA ASN A 190 -0.73 0.13 9.94
C ASN A 190 -0.79 -1.14 10.81
N ARG A 191 -1.92 -1.85 10.81
CA ARG A 191 -2.07 -3.13 11.52
C ARG A 191 -1.14 -4.22 10.96
N LEU A 192 -1.00 -4.30 9.64
CA LEU A 192 -0.03 -5.19 9.01
C LEU A 192 1.41 -4.82 9.41
N GLY A 193 1.74 -3.53 9.40
CA GLY A 193 3.05 -3.00 9.79
C GLY A 193 3.41 -3.37 11.22
N VAL A 194 2.49 -3.14 12.16
CA VAL A 194 2.60 -3.56 13.56
C VAL A 194 2.98 -5.03 13.70
N SER A 195 2.29 -5.94 13.00
CA SER A 195 2.59 -7.37 13.10
C SER A 195 4.00 -7.72 12.59
N ALA A 196 4.47 -7.01 11.55
CA ALA A 196 5.81 -7.18 11.02
C ALA A 196 6.87 -6.59 11.96
N ASP A 197 6.57 -5.47 12.61
CA ASP A 197 7.47 -4.84 13.58
C ASP A 197 7.57 -5.69 14.86
N LEU A 198 6.48 -6.32 15.31
CA LEU A 198 6.49 -7.30 16.40
C LEU A 198 7.40 -8.48 16.08
N ARG A 199 7.24 -9.10 14.91
CA ARG A 199 8.11 -10.20 14.46
C ARG A 199 9.58 -9.80 14.49
N ARG A 200 9.89 -8.58 14.00
CA ARG A 200 11.26 -8.06 14.02
C ARG A 200 11.76 -7.84 15.45
N SER A 201 10.94 -7.25 16.32
CA SER A 201 11.31 -6.98 17.71
C SER A 201 11.63 -8.26 18.48
N LEU A 202 10.93 -9.36 18.17
CA LEU A 202 11.12 -10.68 18.77
C LEU A 202 12.25 -11.49 18.12
N GLY A 203 13.01 -10.92 17.18
CA GLY A 203 14.13 -11.62 16.52
C GLY A 203 13.70 -12.76 15.58
N LEU A 204 12.42 -12.91 15.26
CA LEU A 204 11.88 -14.01 14.47
C LEU A 204 12.25 -13.98 12.99
N HIS A 205 12.98 -12.96 12.53
CA HIS A 205 13.39 -12.81 11.13
C HIS A 205 14.83 -13.25 10.84
N ASP A 206 15.67 -13.39 11.88
CA ASP A 206 17.12 -13.67 11.76
C ASP A 206 17.56 -14.99 12.43
N ARG A 207 16.63 -15.76 13.02
CA ARG A 207 16.93 -17.04 13.69
C ARG A 207 17.21 -18.14 12.67
N VAL A 208 18.45 -18.22 12.19
CA VAL A 208 18.92 -19.32 11.34
C VAL A 208 19.64 -20.42 12.15
N ASP A 209 20.22 -20.14 13.32
CA ASP A 209 21.06 -21.13 14.03
C ASP A 209 21.10 -21.05 15.59
N ASP A 210 20.15 -20.39 16.26
CA ASP A 210 20.17 -20.29 17.74
C ASP A 210 19.46 -21.46 18.43
N THR A 211 20.03 -21.94 19.55
CA THR A 211 19.40 -22.91 20.46
C THR A 211 18.10 -22.32 21.02
N VAL A 212 16.96 -22.85 20.57
CA VAL A 212 15.62 -22.42 21.01
C VAL A 212 15.40 -22.84 22.47
N LEU A 213 15.17 -21.88 23.35
CA LEU A 213 14.80 -22.15 24.74
C LEU A 213 13.29 -22.46 24.83
N PRO A 214 12.81 -23.23 25.83
CA PRO A 214 11.39 -23.56 25.99
C PRO A 214 10.48 -22.33 26.11
N ASP A 215 10.99 -21.25 26.71
CA ASP A 215 10.25 -19.99 26.89
C ASP A 215 10.35 -19.05 25.67
N ASP A 216 11.09 -19.41 24.61
CA ASP A 216 11.18 -18.57 23.42
C ASP A 216 9.85 -18.52 22.66
N ILE A 217 9.48 -17.32 22.21
CA ILE A 217 8.46 -17.16 21.18
C ILE A 217 9.05 -17.60 19.85
N VAL A 218 8.40 -18.55 19.20
CA VAL A 218 8.84 -19.17 17.94
C VAL A 218 8.03 -18.64 16.75
N GLU A 219 6.76 -18.27 16.99
CA GLU A 219 5.88 -17.81 15.91
C GLU A 219 5.06 -16.60 16.34
N VAL A 220 4.99 -15.61 15.44
CA VAL A 220 4.01 -14.53 15.51
C VAL A 220 3.31 -14.42 14.17
N GLY A 221 2.00 -14.29 14.16
CA GLY A 221 1.25 -14.17 12.91
C GLY A 221 -0.11 -13.52 13.03
N ILE A 222 -0.57 -12.97 11.91
CA ILE A 222 -1.94 -12.47 11.78
C ILE A 222 -2.88 -13.67 11.75
N ALA A 223 -3.88 -13.65 12.62
CA ALA A 223 -4.83 -14.75 12.80
C ALA A 223 -6.18 -14.50 12.09
N ASP A 224 -6.39 -13.33 11.50
CA ASP A 224 -7.63 -12.94 10.85
C ASP A 224 -7.40 -12.10 9.58
N ILE A 225 -8.39 -12.06 8.69
CA ILE A 225 -8.29 -11.33 7.42
C ILE A 225 -8.17 -9.81 7.64
N GLU A 226 -8.75 -9.28 8.72
CA GLU A 226 -8.71 -7.85 9.04
C GLU A 226 -7.40 -7.41 9.72
N ALA A 227 -6.51 -8.36 10.02
CA ALA A 227 -5.31 -8.15 10.82
C ALA A 227 -5.58 -7.50 12.18
N LYS A 228 -6.73 -7.76 12.82
CA LYS A 228 -7.02 -7.29 14.18
C LYS A 228 -6.55 -8.28 15.25
N GLN A 229 -6.29 -9.52 14.88
CA GLN A 229 -5.88 -10.57 15.79
C GLN A 229 -4.46 -11.01 15.46
N ILE A 230 -3.58 -10.96 16.46
CA ILE A 230 -2.21 -11.46 16.36
C ILE A 230 -2.10 -12.68 17.27
N ARG A 231 -1.63 -13.79 16.71
CA ARG A 231 -1.30 -15.02 17.42
C ARG A 231 0.20 -15.03 17.73
N PHE A 232 0.52 -15.54 18.91
CA PHE A 232 1.86 -15.83 19.39
C PHE A 232 1.92 -17.33 19.74
N SER A 233 3.03 -17.99 19.45
CA SER A 233 3.29 -19.38 19.83
C SER A 233 4.68 -19.48 20.47
N TRP A 234 4.76 -20.12 21.62
CA TRP A 234 6.00 -20.40 22.36
C TRP A 234 6.51 -21.81 22.01
N ALA A 235 7.79 -22.07 22.30
CA ALA A 235 8.41 -23.37 22.09
C ALA A 235 7.86 -24.47 23.03
N ASP A 236 7.28 -24.10 24.17
CA ASP A 236 6.71 -25.01 25.17
C ASP A 236 5.21 -25.34 24.98
N ASP A 237 4.70 -25.10 23.77
CA ASP A 237 3.30 -25.24 23.34
C ASP A 237 2.32 -24.22 23.94
N ARG A 238 2.78 -23.21 24.69
CA ARG A 238 1.90 -22.09 25.05
C ARG A 238 1.57 -21.27 23.81
N SER A 239 0.38 -20.68 23.80
CA SER A 239 -0.01 -19.76 22.74
C SER A 239 -0.79 -18.57 23.27
N GLY A 240 -0.73 -17.48 22.54
CA GLY A 240 -1.32 -16.20 22.93
C GLY A 240 -2.09 -15.61 21.77
N ARG A 241 -3.13 -14.85 22.07
CA ARG A 241 -3.86 -14.06 21.08
C ARG A 241 -4.12 -12.66 21.62
N VAL A 242 -3.62 -11.68 20.88
CA VAL A 242 -3.93 -10.26 21.09
C VAL A 242 -4.95 -9.83 20.06
N VAL A 243 -5.99 -9.14 20.51
CA VAL A 243 -6.95 -8.43 19.68
C VAL A 243 -6.68 -6.94 19.82
N MET A 244 -6.47 -6.26 18.70
CA MET A 244 -6.31 -4.81 18.65
C MET A 244 -7.47 -4.11 17.95
N ASP A 245 -7.67 -2.84 18.29
CA ASP A 245 -8.62 -1.99 17.61
C ASP A 245 -8.04 -1.37 16.33
N ASN A 246 -8.81 -0.44 15.75
CA ASN A 246 -8.44 0.26 14.52
C ASN A 246 -7.29 1.27 14.70
N ASP A 247 -6.96 1.64 15.93
CA ASP A 247 -5.92 2.60 16.27
C ASP A 247 -4.69 1.92 16.89
N GLY A 248 -4.65 0.58 16.91
CA GLY A 248 -3.53 -0.24 17.39
C GLY A 248 -3.50 -0.45 18.91
N ARG A 249 -4.60 -0.12 19.61
CA ARG A 249 -4.74 -0.35 21.04
C ARG A 249 -5.10 -1.80 21.32
N VAL A 250 -4.59 -2.34 22.41
CA VAL A 250 -4.92 -3.70 22.84
C VAL A 250 -6.32 -3.70 23.45
N VAL A 251 -7.26 -4.40 22.81
CA VAL A 251 -8.64 -4.55 23.31
C VAL A 251 -8.75 -5.79 24.18
N LYS A 252 -8.09 -6.88 23.78
CA LYS A 252 -8.15 -8.15 24.49
C LYS A 252 -6.84 -8.91 24.35
N LEU A 253 -6.38 -9.51 25.44
CA LEU A 253 -5.29 -10.48 25.45
C LEU A 253 -5.86 -11.80 25.96
N MET A 254 -5.44 -12.92 25.38
CA MET A 254 -5.79 -14.26 25.82
C MET A 254 -4.55 -15.13 25.76
N MET A 255 -4.25 -15.84 26.84
CA MET A 255 -3.17 -16.82 26.92
C MET A 255 -3.74 -18.22 27.03
N PHE A 256 -3.05 -19.18 26.43
CA PHE A 256 -3.38 -20.60 26.43
C PHE A 256 -2.12 -21.36 26.88
N GLY A 257 -2.23 -22.02 28.03
CA GLY A 257 -1.25 -22.97 28.53
C GLY A 257 -1.54 -24.39 28.04
N ARG A 258 -0.77 -25.36 28.55
CA ARG A 258 -0.92 -26.80 28.23
C ARG A 258 -2.28 -27.37 28.62
N GLU A 259 -2.89 -26.85 29.68
CA GLU A 259 -4.19 -27.29 30.19
C GLU A 259 -5.38 -26.44 29.68
N GLY A 260 -5.14 -25.55 28.71
CA GLY A 260 -6.16 -24.70 28.12
C GLY A 260 -5.97 -23.23 28.45
N ARG A 261 -7.06 -22.47 28.57
CA ARG A 261 -6.97 -21.01 28.75
C ARG A 261 -6.37 -20.67 30.11
N ASP A 262 -5.25 -19.95 30.08
CA ASP A 262 -4.56 -19.46 31.27
C ASP A 262 -5.14 -18.09 31.68
N TRP A 263 -6.06 -18.11 32.64
CA TRP A 263 -6.74 -16.90 33.10
C TRP A 263 -5.86 -16.03 34.01
N GLU A 264 -4.94 -16.63 34.76
CA GLU A 264 -4.09 -15.93 35.72
C GLU A 264 -3.07 -15.06 34.99
N THR A 265 -2.32 -15.65 34.06
CA THR A 265 -1.37 -14.90 33.23
C THR A 265 -2.09 -13.89 32.34
N THR A 266 -3.28 -14.23 31.83
CA THR A 266 -4.09 -13.25 31.08
C THR A 266 -4.45 -12.05 31.94
N LYS A 267 -4.91 -12.24 33.18
CA LYS A 267 -5.33 -11.15 34.07
C LYS A 267 -4.15 -10.29 34.53
N GLU A 268 -2.98 -10.90 34.73
CA GLU A 268 -1.78 -10.17 35.13
C GLU A 268 -1.22 -9.28 34.01
N LEU A 269 -1.29 -9.76 32.78
CA LEU A 269 -0.81 -9.05 31.60
C LEU A 269 -1.85 -8.03 31.08
N TYR A 270 -3.15 -8.34 31.18
CA TYR A 270 -4.20 -7.46 30.68
C TYR A 270 -4.33 -6.17 31.53
N GLY A 271 -4.30 -5.01 30.87
CA GLY A 271 -4.39 -3.69 31.51
C GLY A 271 -3.04 -3.03 31.82
N LYS A 272 -1.92 -3.77 31.71
CA LYS A 272 -0.56 -3.17 31.75
C LYS A 272 -0.16 -2.48 30.43
N TYR A 273 -0.91 -2.71 29.35
CA TYR A 273 -0.56 -2.26 28.01
C TYR A 273 -1.70 -1.48 27.35
N GLU A 274 -1.39 -0.29 26.84
CA GLU A 274 -2.32 0.47 26.00
C GLU A 274 -2.11 0.13 24.51
N ARG A 275 -0.85 -0.10 24.10
CA ARG A 275 -0.47 -0.37 22.71
C ARG A 275 0.20 -1.73 22.56
N ILE A 276 0.09 -2.25 21.35
CA ILE A 276 0.60 -3.58 21.01
C ILE A 276 2.14 -3.64 20.95
N GLU A 277 2.80 -2.52 20.67
CA GLU A 277 4.26 -2.38 20.70
C GLU A 277 4.83 -2.66 22.10
N ASP A 278 4.08 -2.30 23.14
CA ASP A 278 4.47 -2.51 24.53
C ASP A 278 4.39 -3.99 24.91
N VAL A 279 3.41 -4.72 24.33
CA VAL A 279 3.24 -6.15 24.56
C VAL A 279 4.51 -6.92 24.18
N ALA A 280 5.15 -6.59 23.05
CA ALA A 280 6.38 -7.26 22.62
C ALA A 280 7.52 -7.13 23.65
N LYS A 281 7.74 -5.92 24.18
CA LYS A 281 8.79 -5.66 25.18
C LYS A 281 8.56 -6.45 26.46
N THR A 282 7.30 -6.56 26.87
CA THR A 282 6.98 -7.25 28.13
C THR A 282 6.95 -8.76 27.98
N LEU A 283 6.54 -9.26 26.82
CA LEU A 283 6.69 -10.67 26.49
C LEU A 283 8.18 -11.08 26.54
N GLN A 284 9.09 -10.25 26.00
CA GLN A 284 10.53 -10.50 26.15
C GLN A 284 11.00 -10.48 27.61
N SER A 285 10.51 -9.55 28.44
CA SER A 285 10.88 -9.53 29.85
C SER A 285 10.36 -10.73 30.63
N TYR A 286 9.23 -11.30 30.22
CA TYR A 286 8.65 -12.50 30.84
C TYR A 286 9.39 -13.78 30.44
N VAL A 287 10.09 -13.77 29.30
CA VAL A 287 10.97 -14.87 28.85
C VAL A 287 12.35 -14.81 29.50
N ASN A 288 12.79 -13.62 29.92
CA ASN A 288 14.12 -13.37 30.48
C ASN A 288 14.15 -13.30 32.02
N GLY A 289 13.02 -13.46 32.71
CA GLY A 289 12.90 -13.40 34.17
C GLY A 289 12.29 -14.67 34.73
#